data_AF-A0A4U0RLX6-F1
#
_entry.id   AF-A0A4U0RLX6-F1
#
_cell.length_a   1.000
_cell.length_b   1.000
_cell.length_c   1.000
_cell.angle_alpha   90.00
_cell.angle_beta   90.00
_cell.angle_gamma   90.00
#
_symmetry.space_group_name_H-M   'P 1'
#
loop_
_entity.id
_entity.type
_entity.pdbx_description
1 polymer ?
#
loop_
_entity_poly.entity_id
_entity_poly.type
_entity_poly.pdbx_seq_one_letter_code
_entity_poly.pdbx_strand_id
1 'polypeptide(L)' 'MVSPVEFNSGFSACDCLAHRFGNAADHPDRERAYASDMTDAEWAAVRESLPVPAWLEGRGGQPDGYCHRQMIDAE' A
#
# COMPACT_ATOMS: atom_id res chain seq x y z
N MET A 1 29.88 -13.39 -13.26
CA MET A 1 29.48 -11.99 -12.97
C MET A 1 28.11 -12.07 -12.35
N VAL A 2 28.01 -11.89 -11.03
CA VAL A 2 26.71 -11.88 -10.34
C VAL A 2 26.19 -10.46 -10.48
N SER A 3 25.16 -10.27 -11.32
CA SER A 3 24.46 -8.99 -11.39
C SER A 3 23.91 -8.66 -10.01
N PRO A 4 23.99 -7.41 -9.53
CA PRO A 4 23.28 -7.04 -8.33
C PRO A 4 21.80 -7.31 -8.58
N VAL A 5 21.16 -8.12 -7.74
CA VAL A 5 19.72 -7.95 -7.55
C VAL A 5 19.60 -6.55 -7.00
N GLU A 6 19.16 -5.64 -7.85
CA GLU A 6 18.59 -4.37 -7.43
C GLU A 6 17.44 -4.76 -6.52
N PHE A 7 17.70 -4.79 -5.20
CA PHE A 7 16.62 -4.61 -4.25
C PHE A 7 16.11 -3.22 -4.57
N ASN A 8 15.06 -3.12 -5.40
CA ASN A 8 14.11 -2.05 -5.24
C ASN A 8 13.51 -2.27 -3.84
N SER A 9 14.28 -1.91 -2.82
CA SER A 9 13.78 -1.44 -1.54
C SER A 9 13.10 -0.11 -1.84
N GLY A 10 12.04 -0.18 -2.66
CA GLY A 10 11.10 0.89 -2.83
C GLY A 10 10.53 1.07 -1.45
N PHE A 11 11.07 2.03 -0.72
CA PHE A 11 10.34 2.64 0.36
C PHE A 11 9.05 3.10 -0.32
N SER A 12 7.97 2.34 -0.13
CA SER A 12 6.68 2.84 -0.56
C SER A 12 6.49 4.16 0.19
N ALA A 13 6.10 5.20 -0.54
CA ALA A 13 5.69 6.46 0.08
C ALA A 13 4.47 6.25 0.99
N CYS A 14 3.80 5.10 0.86
CA CYS A 14 2.67 4.65 1.64
C CYS A 14 3.09 3.65 2.74
N ASP A 15 3.02 4.08 4.00
CA ASP A 15 3.31 3.29 5.20
C ASP A 15 2.15 2.38 5.65
N CYS A 16 1.22 2.03 4.75
CA CYS A 16 0.07 1.19 5.07
C CYS A 16 0.46 -0.25 5.45
N LEU A 17 -0.46 -0.97 6.09
CA LEU A 17 -0.23 -2.34 6.54
C LEU A 17 0.13 -3.29 5.39
N ALA A 18 -0.47 -3.14 4.21
CA ALA A 18 -0.13 -3.96 3.04
C ALA A 18 1.34 -3.80 2.61
N HIS A 19 1.87 -2.57 2.57
CA HIS A 19 3.29 -2.34 2.26
C HIS A 19 4.22 -2.72 3.40
N ARG A 20 3.85 -2.40 4.64
CA ARG A 20 4.67 -2.72 5.83
C ARG A 20 4.87 -4.23 6.01
N PHE A 21 3.86 -5.03 5.68
CA PHE A 21 3.95 -6.50 5.73
C PHE A 21 4.37 -7.13 4.39
N GLY A 22 4.63 -6.32 3.35
CA GLY A 22 5.09 -6.78 2.03
C GLY A 22 4.01 -7.45 1.16
N ASN A 23 2.74 -7.38 1.56
CA ASN A 23 1.63 -8.02 0.85
C ASN A 23 1.37 -7.40 -0.53
N ALA A 24 1.67 -6.10 -0.67
CA ALA A 24 1.49 -5.35 -1.91
C ALA A 24 2.80 -5.13 -2.69
N ALA A 25 3.86 -5.91 -2.42
CA ALA A 25 5.17 -5.71 -3.04
C ALA A 25 5.17 -5.85 -4.57
N ASP A 26 4.23 -6.62 -5.13
CA ASP A 26 4.07 -6.83 -6.57
C ASP A 26 3.36 -5.65 -7.28
N HIS A 27 2.85 -4.68 -6.51
CA HIS A 27 2.09 -3.54 -7.03
C HIS A 27 2.79 -2.21 -6.69
N PRO A 28 3.22 -1.42 -7.68
CA PRO A 28 3.91 -0.16 -7.43
C PRO A 28 2.95 0.89 -6.85
N ASP A 29 3.45 1.81 -6.02
CA ASP A 29 2.66 2.97 -5.55
C ASP A 29 1.98 3.68 -6.73
N ARG A 30 0.69 3.99 -6.57
CA ARG A 30 -0.06 4.71 -7.58
C ARG A 30 0.39 6.17 -7.61
N GLU A 31 0.94 6.59 -8.74
CA GLU A 31 1.13 8.01 -9.03
C GLU A 31 -0.23 8.70 -9.18
N ARG A 32 -0.35 9.92 -8.67
CA ARG A 32 -1.57 10.72 -8.84
C ARG A 32 -1.83 10.96 -10.34
N ALA A 33 -2.92 10.44 -10.85
CA ALA A 33 -3.39 10.59 -12.22
C ALA A 33 -4.56 11.58 -12.32
N TYR A 34 -5.35 11.72 -11.24
CA TYR A 34 -6.54 12.57 -11.20
C TYR A 34 -6.46 13.63 -10.10
N ALA A 35 -7.22 14.70 -10.28
CA ALA A 35 -7.38 15.73 -9.26
C ALA A 35 -8.05 15.19 -7.99
N SER A 36 -8.89 14.17 -8.13
CA SER A 36 -9.63 13.49 -7.05
C SER A 36 -8.79 12.53 -6.22
N ASP A 37 -7.65 12.07 -6.74
CA ASP A 37 -6.73 11.23 -5.96
C ASP A 37 -6.36 11.94 -4.67
N MET A 38 -5.96 11.23 -3.63
CA MET A 38 -5.51 11.87 -2.38
C MET A 38 -4.05 12.30 -2.44
N THR A 39 -3.72 13.44 -1.83
CA THR A 39 -2.33 13.82 -1.50
C THR A 39 -1.80 12.93 -0.38
N ASP A 40 -0.49 12.90 -0.17
CA ASP A 40 0.09 12.12 0.93
C ASP A 40 -0.40 12.57 2.31
N ALA A 41 -0.68 13.87 2.47
CA ALA A 41 -1.24 14.44 3.69
C ALA A 41 -2.68 14.00 3.94
N GLU A 42 -3.51 14.01 2.90
CA GLU A 42 -4.90 13.51 2.97
C GLU A 42 -4.90 11.99 3.23
N TRP A 43 -4.00 11.26 2.57
CA TRP A 43 -3.83 9.83 2.78
C TRP A 43 -3.45 9.50 4.23
N ALA A 44 -2.54 10.25 4.84
CA ALA A 44 -2.16 10.04 6.24
C ALA A 44 -3.37 10.16 7.19
N ALA A 45 -4.25 11.14 6.95
CA ALA A 45 -5.46 11.32 7.74
C ALA A 45 -6.48 10.18 7.53
N VAL A 46 -6.69 9.75 6.28
CA VAL A 46 -7.62 8.64 5.97
C VAL A 46 -7.10 7.32 6.52
N ARG A 47 -5.80 7.05 6.39
CA ARG A 47 -5.16 5.80 6.83
C ARG A 47 -5.46 5.47 8.29
N GLU A 48 -5.44 6.46 9.17
CA GLU A 48 -5.71 6.26 10.60
C GLU A 48 -7.16 5.84 10.90
N SER A 49 -8.09 6.18 10.00
CA SER A 49 -9.51 5.81 10.13
C SER A 49 -9.84 4.43 9.57
N LEU A 50 -8.93 3.83 8.78
CA LEU A 50 -9.19 2.55 8.15
C LEU A 50 -9.20 1.42 9.18
N PRO A 51 -10.15 0.46 9.06
CA PRO A 51 -10.20 -0.67 9.96
C PRO A 51 -8.94 -1.52 9.81
N VAL A 52 -8.55 -2.16 10.92
CA VAL A 52 -7.49 -3.17 10.89
C VAL A 52 -7.97 -4.34 10.02
N PRO A 53 -7.17 -4.79 9.03
CA PRO A 53 -7.54 -5.92 8.19
C PRO A 53 -7.71 -7.21 8.99
N ALA A 54 -8.73 -8.01 8.64
CA ALA A 54 -9.07 -9.24 9.36
C ALA A 54 -7.95 -10.30 9.35
N TRP A 55 -7.12 -10.33 8.29
CA TRP A 55 -5.96 -11.24 8.20
C TRP A 55 -4.89 -10.91 9.25
N LEU A 56 -4.77 -9.64 9.68
CA LEU A 56 -3.83 -9.22 10.72
C LEU A 56 -4.35 -9.57 12.13
N GLU A 57 -5.67 -9.66 12.29
CA GLU A 57 -6.30 -10.07 13.56
C GLU A 57 -6.32 -11.60 13.77
N GLY A 58 -5.74 -12.38 12.84
CA GLY A 58 -5.79 -13.85 12.90
C GLY A 58 -7.19 -14.43 12.70
N ARG A 59 -8.14 -13.63 12.18
CA ARG A 59 -9.52 -14.02 11.92
C ARG A 59 -9.70 -14.78 10.59
N GLY A 60 -8.60 -15.10 9.91
CA GLY A 60 -8.59 -15.67 8.55
C GLY A 60 -8.69 -14.60 7.47
N GLY A 61 -8.66 -15.04 6.21
CA GLY A 61 -8.66 -14.16 5.03
C GLY A 61 -7.30 -14.10 4.32
N GLN A 62 -7.31 -13.67 3.06
CA GLN A 62 -6.10 -13.44 2.27
C GLN A 62 -5.48 -12.09 2.67
N PRO A 63 -4.14 -11.99 2.77
CA PRO A 63 -3.47 -10.71 2.91
C PRO A 63 -3.82 -9.75 1.76
N ASP A 64 -3.94 -8.46 2.07
CA ASP A 64 -4.28 -7.43 1.08
C ASP A 64 -3.19 -7.31 0.00
N GLY A 65 -3.50 -7.76 -1.22
CA GLY A 65 -2.57 -7.68 -2.35
C GLY A 65 -2.39 -6.25 -2.90
N TYR A 66 -3.34 -5.35 -2.64
CA TYR A 66 -3.25 -3.93 -3.00
C TYR A 66 -3.23 -3.07 -1.75
N CYS A 67 -2.56 -1.92 -1.81
CA CYS A 67 -2.67 -0.96 -0.73
C CYS A 67 -4.05 -0.30 -0.73
N HIS A 68 -4.55 0.08 0.45
CA HIS A 68 -5.85 0.74 0.57
C HIS A 68 -5.92 2.05 -0.23
N ARG A 69 -4.80 2.77 -0.39
CA ARG A 69 -4.74 4.01 -1.19
C ARG A 69 -5.04 3.74 -2.66
N GLN A 70 -4.41 2.73 -3.24
CA GLN A 70 -4.68 2.30 -4.61
C GLN A 70 -6.15 1.94 -4.79
N MET A 71 -6.75 1.22 -3.84
CA MET A 71 -8.16 0.85 -3.94
C MET A 71 -9.10 2.05 -3.86
N ILE A 72 -8.81 3.03 -3.01
CA ILE A 72 -9.66 4.22 -2.84
C ILE A 72 -9.47 5.20 -3.99
N ASP A 73 -8.25 5.41 -4.47
CA ASP A 73 -8.01 6.36 -5.55
C ASP A 73 -8.34 5.77 -6.95
N ALA A 74 -8.70 4.48 -7.08
CA ALA A 74 -8.95 3.80 -8.36
C ALA A 74 -10.31 4.14 -9.04
N GLU A 75 -10.89 5.28 -8.72
CA GLU A 75 -12.23 5.70 -9.20
C GLU A 75 -12.28 6.07 -10.70
#